data_AF-A0A1T5HUT4-F1
#
_entry.id   AF-A0A1T5HUT4-F1
#
_cell.length_a   1.000
_cell.length_b   1.000
_cell.length_c   1.000
_cell.angle_alpha   90.00
_cell.angle_beta   90.00
_cell.angle_gamma   90.00
#
_symmetry.space_group_name_H-M   'P 1'
#
loop_
_entity.id
_entity.type
_entity.pdbx_description
1 polymer ?
#
loop_
_entity_poly.entity_id
_entity_poly.type
_entity_poly.pdbx_seq_one_letter_code
_entity_poly.pdbx_strand_id
1 'polypeptide(L)'
;MINETTILKASFKNIKTSIIECIQNSQHEIKIAVAWFTNKEILGELIEKLDNGVTVSILISDDKINLRLDKDPFIRHGGEIRIIPSEHYKFLHEKFAIFDNEKILMGSYNYTYNAEYKNYESIIITDNKGVIKQYNVRFKKIIENSIVYGQSNFSSCISNGVIASEIELEQIENELRDELLNTLSECKNLKVKLNYNGIYDLIEKYGAIGTPKRLIATGVDSIQSGFVKLWEIKRLDLTFEAIILKDKYKILFDDNTINEALKRIDKFK
;
A
#
# COMPACT_ATOMS: atom_id res chain seq x y z
N MET A 1 -28.86 23.80 13.10
CA MET A 1 -28.07 23.49 11.89
C MET A 1 -26.63 23.41 12.31
N ILE A 2 -26.07 22.21 12.41
CA ILE A 2 -24.62 22.04 12.62
C ILE A 2 -24.02 22.29 11.23
N ASN A 3 -23.24 23.35 11.08
CA ASN A 3 -22.45 23.57 9.88
C ASN A 3 -21.38 22.47 9.86
N GLU A 4 -21.68 21.33 9.23
CA GLU A 4 -20.65 20.37 8.87
C GLU A 4 -19.70 21.07 7.92
N THR A 5 -18.49 21.32 8.41
CA THR A 5 -17.46 22.00 7.65
C THR A 5 -16.93 21.00 6.64
N THR A 6 -17.25 21.21 5.36
CA THR A 6 -16.72 20.43 4.24
C THR A 6 -15.20 20.28 4.39
N ILE A 7 -14.72 19.05 4.46
CA ILE A 7 -13.29 18.75 4.35
C ILE A 7 -12.83 19.20 2.96
N LEU A 8 -11.85 20.09 2.92
CA LEU A 8 -11.15 20.49 1.70
C LEU A 8 -9.68 20.73 2.06
N LYS A 9 -8.86 19.71 1.87
CA LYS A 9 -7.47 19.70 2.31
C LYS A 9 -6.54 19.28 1.18
N ALA A 10 -5.59 20.14 0.83
CA ALA A 10 -4.43 19.74 0.04
C ALA A 10 -3.39 19.07 0.94
N SER A 11 -2.75 18.01 0.45
CA SER A 11 -1.62 17.36 1.11
C SER A 11 -0.46 17.16 0.13
N PHE A 12 0.75 17.37 0.63
CA PHE A 12 2.01 17.29 -0.12
C PHE A 12 3.02 16.34 0.52
N LYS A 13 2.65 15.72 1.64
CA LYS A 13 3.47 14.79 2.44
C LYS A 13 2.57 13.70 3.02
N ASN A 14 3.15 12.56 3.38
CA ASN A 14 2.42 11.42 3.98
C ASN A 14 1.17 11.03 3.17
N ILE A 15 1.30 11.06 1.84
CA ILE A 15 0.17 10.85 0.92
C ILE A 15 -0.29 9.40 0.98
N LYS A 16 0.65 8.43 0.96
CA LYS A 16 0.33 7.01 1.18
C LYS A 16 -0.40 6.80 2.50
N THR A 17 0.06 7.39 3.59
CA THR A 17 -0.62 7.29 4.91
C THR A 17 -2.05 7.81 4.83
N SER A 18 -2.28 8.94 4.17
CA SER A 18 -3.64 9.50 3.99
C SER A 18 -4.54 8.58 3.16
N ILE A 19 -4.00 7.93 2.12
CA ILE A 19 -4.71 6.93 1.31
C ILE A 19 -5.08 5.73 2.18
N ILE A 20 -4.12 5.19 2.93
CA ILE A 20 -4.31 4.05 3.84
C ILE A 20 -5.38 4.37 4.89
N GLU A 21 -5.33 5.53 5.52
CA GLU A 21 -6.34 5.98 6.48
C GLU A 21 -7.75 6.04 5.86
N CYS A 22 -7.87 6.51 4.61
CA CYS A 22 -9.16 6.52 3.91
C CYS A 22 -9.66 5.09 3.63
N ILE A 23 -8.77 4.20 3.18
CA ILE A 23 -9.09 2.77 2.97
C ILE A 23 -9.56 2.15 4.29
N GLN A 24 -8.78 2.29 5.36
CA GLN A 24 -9.04 1.74 6.69
C GLN A 24 -10.34 2.25 7.30
N ASN A 25 -10.75 3.48 7.01
CA ASN A 25 -12.01 4.03 7.52
C ASN A 25 -13.23 3.65 6.66
N SER A 26 -13.05 3.11 5.45
CA SER A 26 -14.15 2.78 4.56
C SER A 26 -14.96 1.57 5.06
N GLN A 27 -16.29 1.62 4.92
CA GLN A 27 -17.22 0.63 5.47
C GLN A 27 -18.10 -0.08 4.43
N HIS A 28 -18.23 0.45 3.22
CA HIS A 28 -19.19 -0.03 2.23
C HIS A 28 -18.58 -0.23 0.85
N GLU A 29 -17.90 0.79 0.32
CA GLU A 29 -17.44 0.79 -1.07
C GLU A 29 -16.17 1.62 -1.25
N ILE A 30 -15.22 1.11 -2.03
CA ILE A 30 -14.04 1.82 -2.49
C ILE A 30 -13.96 1.73 -4.01
N LYS A 31 -13.93 2.87 -4.69
CA LYS A 31 -13.73 2.97 -6.15
C LYS A 31 -12.41 3.68 -6.44
N ILE A 32 -11.48 3.01 -7.11
CA ILE A 32 -10.15 3.56 -7.43
C ILE A 32 -9.97 3.63 -8.94
N ALA A 33 -9.54 4.76 -9.45
CA ALA A 33 -9.01 4.88 -10.81
C ALA A 33 -7.60 5.44 -10.73
N VAL A 34 -6.61 4.62 -11.05
CA VAL A 34 -5.20 4.98 -10.96
C VAL A 34 -4.43 4.44 -12.16
N ALA A 35 -3.61 5.27 -12.80
CA ALA A 35 -2.86 4.82 -13.98
C ALA A 35 -1.98 3.62 -13.66
N TRP A 36 -1.18 3.73 -12.59
CA TRP A 36 -0.18 2.74 -12.20
C TRP A 36 -0.33 2.34 -10.74
N PHE A 37 -0.28 1.03 -10.48
CA PHE A 37 -0.46 0.41 -9.18
C PHE A 37 0.53 -0.74 -8.97
N THR A 38 1.59 -0.45 -8.22
CA THR A 38 2.67 -1.38 -7.87
C THR A 38 2.94 -1.48 -6.35
N ASN A 39 2.30 -0.66 -5.53
CA ASN A 39 2.51 -0.64 -4.08
C ASN A 39 1.76 -1.79 -3.37
N LYS A 40 2.51 -2.72 -2.78
CA LYS A 40 1.94 -3.91 -2.13
C LYS A 40 1.23 -3.62 -0.80
N GLU A 41 1.71 -2.62 -0.05
CA GLU A 41 1.09 -2.18 1.21
C GLU A 41 -0.36 -1.72 0.98
N ILE A 42 -0.58 -0.87 -0.02
CA ILE A 42 -1.94 -0.40 -0.40
C ILE A 42 -2.82 -1.58 -0.85
N LEU A 43 -2.30 -2.52 -1.65
CA LEU A 43 -3.06 -3.70 -2.06
C LEU A 43 -3.50 -4.55 -0.86
N GLY A 44 -2.61 -4.75 0.12
CA GLY A 44 -2.92 -5.47 1.35
C GLY A 44 -4.04 -4.84 2.17
N GLU A 45 -4.07 -3.50 2.28
CA GLU A 45 -5.16 -2.75 2.93
C GLU A 45 -6.50 -2.97 2.22
N LEU A 46 -6.49 -2.97 0.88
CA LEU A 46 -7.70 -3.20 0.09
C LEU A 46 -8.20 -4.64 0.22
N ILE A 47 -7.30 -5.62 0.29
CA ILE A 47 -7.65 -7.03 0.59
C ILE A 47 -8.27 -7.13 1.99
N GLU A 48 -7.70 -6.45 2.99
CA GLU A 48 -8.27 -6.41 4.34
C GLU A 48 -9.68 -5.79 4.33
N LYS A 49 -9.95 -4.82 3.46
CA LYS A 49 -11.30 -4.26 3.30
C LYS A 49 -12.27 -5.24 2.67
N LEU A 50 -11.85 -5.97 1.64
CA LEU A 50 -12.64 -7.05 1.05
C LEU A 50 -13.00 -8.12 2.08
N ASP A 51 -12.04 -8.54 2.91
CA ASP A 51 -12.25 -9.51 3.99
C ASP A 51 -13.32 -9.05 5.00
N ASN A 52 -13.44 -7.73 5.17
CA ASN A 52 -14.44 -7.11 6.05
C ASN A 52 -15.77 -6.78 5.33
N GLY A 53 -15.97 -7.27 4.10
CA GLY A 53 -17.21 -7.13 3.34
C GLY A 53 -17.37 -5.80 2.59
N VAL A 54 -16.33 -4.97 2.53
CA VAL A 54 -16.32 -3.73 1.73
C VAL A 54 -16.15 -4.09 0.26
N THR A 55 -16.97 -3.52 -0.63
CA THR A 55 -16.81 -3.71 -2.07
C THR A 55 -15.67 -2.85 -2.59
N VAL A 56 -14.73 -3.43 -3.34
CA VAL A 56 -13.59 -2.68 -3.91
C VAL A 56 -13.50 -2.90 -5.42
N SER A 57 -13.59 -1.81 -6.19
CA SER A 57 -13.44 -1.80 -7.66
C SER A 57 -12.28 -0.89 -8.08
N ILE A 58 -11.37 -1.42 -8.89
CA ILE A 58 -10.14 -0.74 -9.31
C ILE A 58 -10.07 -0.68 -10.84
N LEU A 59 -9.78 0.51 -11.37
CA LEU A 59 -9.46 0.76 -12.76
C LEU A 59 -7.97 1.09 -12.89
N ILE A 60 -7.27 0.37 -13.75
CA ILE A 60 -5.86 0.60 -14.08
C ILE A 60 -5.64 0.75 -15.58
N SER A 61 -4.52 1.37 -15.95
CA SER A 61 -4.09 1.38 -17.35
C SER A 61 -3.54 0.01 -17.77
N ASP A 62 -3.53 -0.25 -19.07
CA ASP A 62 -2.88 -1.38 -19.72
C ASP A 62 -1.33 -1.26 -19.81
N ASP A 63 -0.72 -0.42 -18.98
CA ASP A 63 0.72 -0.23 -18.96
C ASP A 63 1.45 -1.39 -18.26
N LYS A 64 2.55 -1.86 -18.84
CA LYS A 64 3.37 -2.97 -18.32
C LYS A 64 3.88 -2.77 -16.90
N ILE A 65 4.02 -1.53 -16.41
CA ILE A 65 4.37 -1.29 -15.00
C ILE A 65 3.39 -1.96 -14.04
N ASN A 66 2.12 -2.12 -14.42
CA ASN A 66 1.10 -2.77 -13.61
C ASN A 66 1.28 -4.29 -13.48
N LEU A 67 2.15 -4.92 -14.27
CA LEU A 67 2.51 -6.34 -14.11
C LEU A 67 3.43 -6.60 -12.92
N ARG A 68 4.07 -5.56 -12.38
CA ARG A 68 5.07 -5.69 -11.30
C ARG A 68 4.48 -6.03 -9.94
N LEU A 69 3.18 -5.85 -9.77
CA LEU A 69 2.46 -6.27 -8.57
C LEU A 69 1.43 -7.31 -8.97
N ASP A 70 1.58 -8.51 -8.44
CA ASP A 70 0.58 -9.57 -8.53
C ASP A 70 -0.71 -9.13 -7.84
N LYS A 71 -1.79 -9.07 -8.62
CA LYS A 71 -3.12 -8.64 -8.17
C LYS A 71 -4.10 -9.82 -8.08
N ASP A 72 -3.66 -11.03 -8.40
CA ASP A 72 -4.50 -12.23 -8.28
C ASP A 72 -4.99 -12.47 -6.84
N PRO A 73 -4.20 -12.23 -5.76
CA PRO A 73 -4.72 -12.31 -4.40
C PRO A 73 -5.92 -11.40 -4.16
N PHE A 74 -5.90 -10.16 -4.69
CA PHE A 74 -7.01 -9.24 -4.55
C PHE A 74 -8.28 -9.73 -5.24
N ILE A 75 -8.16 -10.32 -6.42
CA ILE A 75 -9.29 -10.90 -7.15
C ILE A 75 -9.86 -12.13 -6.41
N ARG A 76 -8.99 -12.99 -5.85
CA ARG A 76 -9.43 -14.16 -5.06
C ARG A 76 -10.25 -13.78 -3.83
N HIS A 77 -10.01 -12.60 -3.27
CA HIS A 77 -10.77 -12.05 -2.14
C HIS A 77 -12.04 -11.30 -2.57
N GLY A 78 -12.44 -11.39 -3.84
CA GLY A 78 -13.68 -10.78 -4.35
C GLY A 78 -13.53 -9.36 -4.88
N GLY A 79 -12.31 -8.85 -4.99
CA GLY A 79 -12.04 -7.56 -5.58
C GLY A 79 -12.23 -7.53 -7.09
N GLU A 80 -12.72 -6.41 -7.62
CA GLU A 80 -12.86 -6.19 -9.05
C GLU A 80 -11.72 -5.33 -9.59
N ILE A 81 -11.02 -5.81 -10.61
CA ILE A 81 -10.03 -5.02 -11.35
C ILE A 81 -10.40 -5.01 -12.82
N ARG A 82 -10.38 -3.82 -13.43
CA ARG A 82 -10.55 -3.64 -14.87
C ARG A 82 -9.46 -2.78 -15.46
N ILE A 83 -9.14 -3.07 -16.71
CA ILE A 83 -8.05 -2.47 -17.46
C ILE A 83 -8.64 -1.59 -18.57
N ILE A 84 -8.05 -0.42 -18.78
CA ILE A 84 -8.38 0.44 -19.93
C ILE A 84 -7.38 0.16 -21.07
N PRO A 85 -7.80 -0.50 -22.17
CA PRO A 85 -6.91 -0.78 -23.28
C PRO A 85 -6.67 0.50 -24.08
N SER A 86 -5.45 1.03 -24.02
CA SER A 86 -5.03 2.28 -24.64
C SER A 86 -4.94 2.20 -26.17
N GLU A 87 -4.94 0.99 -26.74
CA GLU A 87 -5.03 0.78 -28.20
C GLU A 87 -6.41 1.18 -28.75
N HIS A 88 -7.48 0.97 -27.96
CA HIS A 88 -8.86 1.24 -28.38
C HIS A 88 -9.44 2.51 -27.74
N TYR A 89 -8.84 2.97 -26.64
CA TYR A 89 -9.32 4.12 -25.87
C TYR A 89 -8.16 5.04 -25.47
N LYS A 90 -8.49 6.15 -24.80
CA LYS A 90 -7.47 7.03 -24.22
C LYS A 90 -6.81 6.35 -23.02
N PHE A 91 -5.50 6.57 -22.87
CA PHE A 91 -4.75 6.12 -21.71
C PHE A 91 -5.39 6.60 -20.40
N LEU A 92 -5.56 5.69 -19.43
CA LEU A 92 -6.04 6.04 -18.10
C LEU A 92 -4.92 6.73 -17.32
N HIS A 93 -4.91 8.07 -17.31
CA HIS A 93 -3.95 8.87 -16.54
C HIS A 93 -4.53 9.42 -15.21
N GLU A 94 -5.74 9.00 -14.82
CA GLU A 94 -6.37 9.43 -13.57
C GLU A 94 -5.61 8.90 -12.34
N LYS A 95 -5.74 9.60 -11.21
CA LYS A 95 -5.37 9.12 -9.87
C LYS A 95 -6.38 9.66 -8.87
N PHE A 96 -7.48 8.94 -8.69
CA PHE A 96 -8.48 9.26 -7.67
C PHE A 96 -9.05 8.01 -7.02
N ALA A 97 -9.55 8.18 -5.80
CA ALA A 97 -10.28 7.17 -5.06
C ALA A 97 -11.51 7.78 -4.37
N ILE A 98 -12.66 7.12 -4.49
CA ILE A 98 -13.90 7.46 -3.82
C ILE A 98 -14.14 6.42 -2.73
N PHE A 99 -14.41 6.88 -1.52
CA PHE A 99 -14.63 6.06 -0.33
C PHE A 99 -16.06 6.29 0.15
N ASP A 100 -16.86 5.23 0.19
CA ASP A 100 -18.25 5.16 0.65
C ASP A 100 -19.22 6.16 -0.01
N ASN A 101 -18.85 6.77 -1.13
CA ASN A 101 -19.53 7.94 -1.72
C ASN A 101 -19.61 9.15 -0.79
N GLU A 102 -18.72 9.21 0.21
CA GLU A 102 -18.68 10.27 1.21
C GLU A 102 -17.39 11.08 1.15
N LYS A 103 -16.31 10.50 0.67
CA LYS A 103 -14.99 11.14 0.59
C LYS A 103 -14.35 10.80 -0.75
N ILE A 104 -13.62 11.76 -1.30
CA ILE A 104 -12.78 11.57 -2.48
C ILE A 104 -11.38 12.09 -2.21
N LEU A 105 -10.40 11.32 -2.67
CA LEU A 105 -9.01 11.72 -2.78
C LEU A 105 -8.65 11.75 -4.28
N MET A 106 -8.02 12.82 -4.74
CA MET A 106 -7.54 12.94 -6.11
C MET A 106 -6.22 13.70 -6.17
N GLY A 107 -5.40 13.47 -7.19
CA GLY A 107 -4.16 14.22 -7.36
C GLY A 107 -3.22 13.65 -8.41
N SER A 108 -1.92 13.83 -8.19
CA SER A 108 -0.86 13.31 -9.06
C SER A 108 -0.37 11.90 -8.66
N TYR A 109 -0.63 11.51 -7.42
CA TYR A 109 -0.06 10.32 -6.77
C TYR A 109 -0.56 9.00 -7.38
N ASN A 110 0.30 8.32 -8.15
CA ASN A 110 0.07 6.92 -8.54
C ASN A 110 0.34 5.98 -7.35
N TYR A 111 -0.24 4.78 -7.35
CA TYR A 111 -0.05 3.83 -6.25
C TYR A 111 1.24 3.02 -6.47
N THR A 112 2.37 3.71 -6.62
CA THR A 112 3.69 3.13 -6.88
C THR A 112 4.71 3.55 -5.84
N TYR A 113 5.89 2.93 -5.85
CA TYR A 113 6.96 3.28 -4.91
C TYR A 113 7.65 4.59 -5.26
N ASN A 114 7.80 4.93 -6.54
CA ASN A 114 8.34 6.23 -6.94
C ASN A 114 7.46 7.39 -6.49
N ALA A 115 6.13 7.24 -6.55
CA ALA A 115 5.22 8.26 -6.05
C ALA A 115 5.44 8.56 -4.56
N GLU A 116 5.81 7.55 -3.76
CA GLU A 116 6.10 7.72 -2.34
C GLU A 116 7.50 8.28 -2.08
N TYR A 117 8.54 7.75 -2.74
CA TYR A 117 9.93 7.95 -2.32
C TYR A 117 10.77 8.84 -3.24
N LYS A 118 10.34 9.06 -4.50
CA LYS A 118 11.15 9.77 -5.50
C LYS A 118 10.48 11.03 -6.06
N ASN A 119 9.14 11.06 -6.14
CA ASN A 119 8.41 12.14 -6.78
C ASN A 119 7.91 13.20 -5.80
N TYR A 120 7.82 14.45 -6.26
CA TYR A 120 6.95 15.42 -5.63
C TYR A 120 5.51 15.16 -6.06
N GLU A 121 4.68 14.75 -5.12
CA GLU A 121 3.28 14.43 -5.35
C GLU A 121 2.36 15.36 -4.55
N SER A 122 1.14 15.54 -5.03
CA SER A 122 0.12 16.28 -4.31
C SER A 122 -1.24 15.62 -4.46
N ILE A 123 -2.05 15.73 -3.41
CA ILE A 123 -3.45 15.29 -3.42
C ILE A 123 -4.35 16.34 -2.80
N ILE A 124 -5.63 16.27 -3.15
CA ILE A 124 -6.72 16.95 -2.46
C ILE A 124 -7.66 15.89 -1.91
N ILE A 125 -8.04 16.05 -0.65
CA ILE A 125 -9.06 15.25 0.02
C ILE A 125 -10.26 16.14 0.27
N THR A 126 -11.45 15.67 -0.12
CA THR A 126 -12.69 16.39 0.14
C THR A 126 -13.89 15.46 0.33
N ASP A 127 -14.87 15.92 1.11
CA ASP A 127 -16.20 15.30 1.28
C ASP A 127 -17.28 16.05 0.49
N ASN A 128 -16.89 16.96 -0.41
CA ASN A 128 -17.82 17.73 -1.22
C ASN A 128 -18.68 16.80 -2.11
N LYS A 129 -19.96 16.69 -1.77
CA LYS A 129 -20.91 15.81 -2.45
C LYS A 129 -21.06 16.11 -3.95
N GLY A 130 -20.90 17.37 -4.36
CA GLY A 130 -20.93 17.76 -5.77
C GLY A 130 -19.76 17.20 -6.57
N VAL A 131 -18.56 17.25 -6.00
CA VAL A 131 -17.34 16.66 -6.59
C VAL A 131 -17.46 15.14 -6.63
N ILE A 132 -17.87 14.51 -5.53
CA ILE A 132 -18.03 13.06 -5.44
C ILE A 132 -19.04 12.54 -6.48
N LYS A 133 -20.17 13.24 -6.67
CA LYS A 133 -21.15 12.88 -7.69
C LYS A 133 -20.56 12.92 -9.10
N GLN A 134 -19.79 13.96 -9.42
CA GLN A 134 -19.15 14.10 -10.73
C GLN A 134 -18.11 13.00 -10.96
N TYR A 135 -17.31 12.68 -9.96
CA TYR A 135 -16.31 11.61 -10.05
C TYR A 135 -16.92 10.20 -10.10
N ASN A 136 -18.07 9.97 -9.46
CA ASN A 136 -18.84 8.74 -9.66
C ASN A 136 -19.30 8.59 -11.11
N VAL A 137 -19.81 9.67 -11.73
CA VAL A 137 -20.17 9.67 -13.15
C VAL A 137 -18.93 9.43 -14.03
N ARG A 138 -17.80 10.06 -13.69
CA ARG A 138 -16.52 9.86 -14.39
C ARG A 138 -16.09 8.40 -14.31
N PHE A 139 -16.10 7.79 -13.13
CA PHE A 139 -15.76 6.39 -12.91
C PHE A 139 -16.65 5.47 -13.74
N LYS A 140 -17.98 5.69 -13.71
CA LYS A 140 -18.95 4.94 -14.51
C LYS A 140 -18.65 5.00 -16.02
N LYS A 141 -18.27 6.17 -16.54
CA LYS A 141 -17.90 6.32 -17.96
C LYS A 141 -16.58 5.62 -18.32
N ILE A 142 -15.62 5.58 -17.41
CA ILE A 142 -14.34 4.90 -17.65
C ILE A 142 -14.56 3.38 -17.66
N ILE A 143 -15.31 2.87 -16.69
CA ILE A 143 -15.52 1.42 -16.54
C ILE A 143 -16.29 0.82 -17.73
N GLU A 144 -17.19 1.58 -18.36
CA GLU A 144 -17.90 1.17 -19.59
C GLU A 144 -16.93 0.84 -20.75
N ASN A 145 -15.74 1.45 -20.77
CA ASN A 145 -14.72 1.25 -21.81
C ASN A 145 -13.59 0.29 -21.38
N SER A 146 -13.80 -0.44 -20.28
CA SER A 146 -12.76 -1.27 -19.67
C SER A 146 -12.99 -2.76 -19.91
N ILE A 147 -11.91 -3.53 -19.90
CA ILE A 147 -11.93 -5.00 -19.98
C ILE A 147 -11.60 -5.60 -18.61
N VAL A 148 -12.02 -6.84 -18.37
CA VAL A 148 -11.68 -7.56 -17.14
C VAL A 148 -10.16 -7.73 -17.05
N TYR A 149 -9.62 -7.65 -15.83
CA TYR A 149 -8.20 -7.88 -15.61
C TYR A 149 -7.74 -9.25 -16.11
N GLY A 150 -6.60 -9.25 -16.78
CA GLY A 150 -5.86 -10.44 -17.20
C GLY A 150 -4.44 -10.03 -17.56
N GLN A 151 -3.44 -10.82 -17.18
CA GLN A 151 -2.03 -10.46 -17.37
C GLN A 151 -1.63 -10.26 -18.85
N SER A 152 -2.34 -10.89 -19.78
CA SER A 152 -2.14 -10.70 -21.22
C SER A 152 -2.58 -9.33 -21.74
N ASN A 153 -3.30 -8.55 -20.94
CA ASN A 153 -3.96 -7.32 -21.39
C ASN A 153 -3.07 -6.07 -21.26
N PHE A 154 -1.78 -6.22 -20.91
CA PHE A 154 -0.84 -5.12 -20.73
C PHE A 154 0.09 -4.96 -21.93
N SER A 155 -0.21 -4.01 -22.81
CA SER A 155 0.53 -3.74 -24.04
C SER A 155 1.28 -2.40 -24.04
N SER A 156 0.81 -1.42 -23.26
CA SER A 156 1.36 -0.06 -23.25
C SER A 156 2.69 0.04 -22.48
N CYS A 157 3.53 0.98 -22.90
CA CYS A 157 4.88 1.20 -22.36
C CYS A 157 5.16 2.68 -22.05
N ILE A 158 4.13 3.47 -21.70
CA ILE A 158 4.26 4.91 -21.38
C ILE A 158 5.19 5.11 -20.17
N SER A 159 5.23 4.13 -19.27
CA SER A 159 6.09 4.12 -18.08
C SER A 159 7.58 3.86 -18.35
N ASN A 160 8.04 3.61 -19.58
CA ASN A 160 9.44 3.20 -19.86
C ASN A 160 10.53 4.05 -19.19
N GLY A 161 10.35 5.37 -19.07
CA GLY A 161 11.30 6.27 -18.39
C GLY A 161 11.27 6.21 -16.86
N VAL A 162 10.27 5.54 -16.28
CA VAL A 162 10.01 5.41 -14.84
C VAL A 162 10.32 3.98 -14.36
N ILE A 163 10.24 2.97 -15.25
CA ILE A 163 10.43 1.56 -14.91
C ILE A 163 11.76 1.27 -14.22
N ALA A 164 12.88 1.84 -14.70
CA ALA A 164 14.20 1.53 -14.14
C ALA A 164 14.32 1.91 -12.66
N SER A 165 13.90 3.12 -12.30
CA SER A 165 13.98 3.62 -10.93
C SER A 165 13.01 2.92 -9.97
N GLU A 166 11.88 2.46 -10.51
CA GLU A 166 10.93 1.60 -9.84
C GLU A 166 11.51 0.19 -9.57
N ILE A 167 12.20 -0.41 -10.56
CA ILE A 167 12.86 -1.72 -10.42
C ILE A 167 13.91 -1.69 -9.30
N GLU A 168 14.68 -0.61 -9.21
CA GLU A 168 15.66 -0.45 -8.11
C GLU A 168 14.99 -0.52 -6.73
N LEU A 169 13.87 0.18 -6.52
CA LEU A 169 13.15 0.16 -5.25
C LEU A 169 12.54 -1.21 -4.95
N GLU A 170 12.00 -1.87 -5.96
CA GLU A 170 11.48 -3.24 -5.84
C GLU A 170 12.58 -4.24 -5.51
N GLN A 171 13.79 -4.06 -6.04
CA GLN A 171 14.93 -4.91 -5.69
C GLN A 171 15.31 -4.74 -4.21
N ILE A 172 15.35 -3.51 -3.70
CA ILE A 172 15.60 -3.25 -2.28
C ILE A 172 14.49 -3.86 -1.41
N GLU A 173 13.23 -3.78 -1.85
CA GLU A 173 12.10 -4.42 -1.13
C GLU A 173 12.23 -5.95 -1.13
N ASN A 174 12.59 -6.57 -2.26
CA ASN A 174 12.79 -8.02 -2.33
C ASN A 174 13.95 -8.48 -1.44
N GLU A 175 15.06 -7.73 -1.43
CA GLU A 175 16.17 -7.98 -0.50
C GLU A 175 15.71 -7.85 0.95
N LEU A 176 14.89 -6.85 1.28
CA LEU A 176 14.29 -6.72 2.61
C LEU A 176 13.43 -7.93 2.94
N ARG A 177 12.56 -8.36 2.00
CA ARG A 177 11.70 -9.53 2.16
C ARG A 177 12.50 -10.77 2.51
N ASP A 178 13.55 -11.05 1.76
CA ASP A 178 14.39 -12.22 1.97
C ASP A 178 15.13 -12.13 3.32
N GLU A 179 15.57 -10.93 3.71
CA GLU A 179 16.18 -10.71 5.02
C GLU A 179 15.20 -10.94 6.19
N LEU A 180 13.94 -10.51 6.06
CA LEU A 180 12.88 -10.80 7.04
C LEU A 180 12.61 -12.32 7.13
N LEU A 181 12.53 -13.01 5.99
CA LEU A 181 12.28 -14.47 5.96
C LEU A 181 13.46 -15.26 6.55
N ASN A 182 14.70 -14.84 6.27
CA ASN A 182 15.90 -15.43 6.85
C ASN A 182 15.93 -15.22 8.38
N THR A 183 15.58 -14.02 8.84
CA THR A 183 15.46 -13.70 10.26
C THR A 183 14.44 -14.60 10.96
N LEU A 184 13.28 -14.83 10.36
CA LEU A 184 12.27 -15.75 10.91
C LEU A 184 12.77 -17.19 10.97
N SER A 185 13.52 -17.63 9.96
CA SER A 185 14.15 -18.95 9.92
C SER A 185 15.20 -19.10 11.02
N GLU A 186 16.01 -18.06 11.24
CA GLU A 186 16.97 -18.03 12.35
C GLU A 186 16.29 -18.04 13.72
N CYS A 187 15.21 -17.28 13.89
CA CYS A 187 14.40 -17.32 15.11
C CYS A 187 13.87 -18.74 15.39
N LYS A 188 13.47 -19.50 14.36
CA LYS A 188 13.05 -20.91 14.52
C LYS A 188 14.21 -21.78 15.00
N ASN A 189 15.41 -21.60 14.44
CA ASN A 189 16.61 -22.33 14.86
C ASN A 189 16.98 -22.05 16.32
N LEU A 190 16.79 -20.81 16.77
CA LEU A 190 16.97 -20.38 18.17
C LEU A 190 15.78 -20.75 19.07
N LYS A 191 14.76 -21.43 18.54
CA LYS A 191 13.54 -21.87 19.26
C LYS A 191 12.77 -20.70 19.92
N VAL A 192 12.82 -19.52 19.32
CA VAL A 192 12.03 -18.36 19.78
C VAL A 192 10.55 -18.64 19.54
N LYS A 193 9.71 -18.49 20.56
CA LYS A 193 8.28 -18.77 20.42
C LYS A 193 7.57 -17.59 19.76
N LEU A 194 7.42 -17.57 18.43
CA LEU A 194 6.72 -16.51 17.69
C LEU A 194 5.44 -17.03 17.02
N ASN A 195 4.51 -16.14 16.68
CA ASN A 195 3.41 -16.44 15.76
C ASN A 195 3.93 -16.41 14.31
N TYR A 196 4.69 -17.43 13.91
CA TYR A 196 5.34 -17.47 12.60
C TYR A 196 4.35 -17.39 11.45
N ASN A 197 3.26 -18.16 11.52
CA ASN A 197 2.26 -18.20 10.46
C ASN A 197 1.63 -16.82 10.29
N GLY A 198 1.22 -16.18 11.38
CA GLY A 198 0.69 -14.81 11.31
C GLY A 198 1.69 -13.80 10.72
N ILE A 199 2.99 -13.94 10.99
CA ILE A 199 4.00 -13.05 10.38
C ILE A 199 4.17 -13.35 8.88
N TYR A 200 4.19 -14.61 8.46
CA TYR A 200 4.25 -14.96 7.04
C TYR A 200 3.01 -14.44 6.29
N ASP A 201 1.83 -14.57 6.88
CA ASP A 201 0.58 -14.05 6.32
C ASP A 201 0.65 -12.53 6.16
N LEU A 202 1.23 -11.81 7.14
CA LEU A 202 1.46 -10.37 7.01
C LEU A 202 2.43 -10.03 5.86
N ILE A 203 3.54 -10.75 5.71
CA ILE A 203 4.52 -10.53 4.62
C ILE A 203 3.88 -10.80 3.26
N GLU A 204 3.06 -11.85 3.17
CA GLU A 204 2.33 -12.17 1.96
C GLU A 204 1.33 -11.06 1.60
N LYS A 205 0.55 -10.60 2.59
CA LYS A 205 -0.53 -9.63 2.40
C LYS A 205 -0.05 -8.18 2.22
N TYR A 206 0.86 -7.71 3.07
CA TYR A 206 1.29 -6.30 3.16
C TYR A 206 2.72 -6.05 2.65
N GLY A 207 3.44 -7.10 2.26
CA GLY A 207 4.81 -6.98 1.77
C GLY A 207 5.84 -6.75 2.87
N ALA A 208 7.08 -6.53 2.44
CA ALA A 208 8.23 -6.38 3.33
C ALA A 208 8.28 -5.00 4.01
N ILE A 209 7.58 -4.01 3.44
CA ILE A 209 7.47 -2.66 4.01
C ILE A 209 6.28 -2.58 4.97
N GLY A 210 5.09 -3.03 4.54
CA GLY A 210 3.88 -2.94 5.34
C GLY A 210 3.93 -3.79 6.62
N THR A 211 4.61 -4.94 6.58
CA THR A 211 4.69 -5.86 7.73
C THR A 211 5.42 -5.25 8.93
N PRO A 212 6.69 -4.77 8.81
CA PRO A 212 7.36 -4.08 9.91
C PRO A 212 6.58 -2.87 10.39
N LYS A 213 6.04 -2.04 9.49
CA LYS A 213 5.24 -0.87 9.87
C LYS A 213 4.07 -1.23 10.78
N ARG A 214 3.33 -2.28 10.45
CA ARG A 214 2.21 -2.76 11.27
C ARG A 214 2.67 -3.30 12.61
N LEU A 215 3.72 -4.12 12.66
CA LEU A 215 4.25 -4.68 13.91
C LEU A 215 4.87 -3.59 14.81
N ILE A 216 5.39 -2.52 14.23
CA ILE A 216 5.93 -1.35 14.93
C ILE A 216 4.82 -0.38 15.36
N ALA A 217 3.74 -0.23 14.60
CA ALA A 217 2.62 0.62 15.00
C ALA A 217 1.74 -0.03 16.07
N THR A 218 1.48 -1.34 15.99
CA THR A 218 0.57 -2.09 16.90
C THR A 218 1.15 -2.36 18.30
N GLY A 219 2.33 -1.86 18.63
CA GLY A 219 2.87 -2.06 19.97
C GLY A 219 2.07 -1.28 21.01
N VAL A 220 1.83 -1.95 22.13
CA VAL A 220 1.00 -1.55 23.28
C VAL A 220 -0.45 -2.06 23.14
N ASP A 221 -0.60 -3.39 23.34
CA ASP A 221 -1.63 -4.02 24.19
C ASP A 221 -1.93 -5.50 23.83
N SER A 222 -1.34 -6.07 22.78
CA SER A 222 -1.44 -7.53 22.55
C SER A 222 -0.23 -8.23 21.92
N ILE A 223 0.74 -7.52 21.32
CA ILE A 223 1.92 -8.15 20.70
C ILE A 223 3.21 -7.41 21.06
N GLN A 224 3.63 -7.53 22.32
CA GLN A 224 5.03 -7.36 22.74
C GLN A 224 5.86 -8.65 22.56
N SER A 225 5.26 -9.74 22.06
CA SER A 225 5.89 -11.05 22.24
C SER A 225 7.17 -11.23 21.40
N GLY A 226 7.26 -10.70 20.17
CA GLY A 226 8.41 -10.95 19.30
C GLY A 226 9.66 -10.17 19.68
N PHE A 227 9.54 -8.84 19.74
CA PHE A 227 10.63 -7.95 20.12
C PHE A 227 11.19 -8.28 21.50
N VAL A 228 10.33 -8.42 22.52
CA VAL A 228 10.76 -8.72 23.89
C VAL A 228 11.44 -10.09 23.97
N LYS A 229 10.92 -11.13 23.29
CA LYS A 229 11.58 -12.45 23.28
C LYS A 229 12.96 -12.40 22.64
N LEU A 230 13.16 -11.58 21.60
CA LEU A 230 14.46 -11.39 20.97
C LEU A 230 15.41 -10.59 21.87
N TRP A 231 14.91 -9.59 22.58
CA TRP A 231 15.67 -8.87 23.61
C TRP A 231 16.13 -9.80 24.74
N GLU A 232 15.23 -10.65 25.28
CA GLU A 232 15.52 -11.60 26.36
C GLU A 232 16.68 -12.55 26.02
N ILE A 233 16.81 -12.94 24.75
CA ILE A 233 17.91 -13.80 24.27
C ILE A 233 19.10 -13.01 23.71
N LYS A 234 19.15 -11.68 23.91
CA LYS A 234 20.20 -10.76 23.42
C LYS A 234 20.39 -10.77 21.90
N ARG A 235 19.30 -10.93 21.14
CA ARG A 235 19.26 -10.91 19.67
C ARG A 235 18.41 -9.78 19.11
N LEU A 236 18.61 -8.56 19.63
CA LEU A 236 17.95 -7.36 19.11
C LEU A 236 18.27 -7.13 17.61
N ASP A 237 19.39 -7.64 17.11
CA ASP A 237 19.77 -7.62 15.69
C ASP A 237 18.78 -8.36 14.77
N LEU A 238 17.99 -9.31 15.32
CA LEU A 238 16.94 -10.03 14.60
C LEU A 238 15.57 -9.35 14.68
N THR A 239 15.46 -8.21 15.35
CA THR A 239 14.19 -7.48 15.39
C THR A 239 13.92 -6.81 14.05
N PHE A 240 12.65 -6.70 13.67
CA PHE A 240 12.30 -5.99 12.43
C PHE A 240 12.68 -4.52 12.55
N GLU A 241 12.60 -3.93 13.74
CA GLU A 241 13.14 -2.62 14.07
C GLU A 241 14.63 -2.49 13.68
N ALA A 242 15.48 -3.44 14.05
CA ALA A 242 16.90 -3.38 13.75
C ALA A 242 17.18 -3.57 12.25
N ILE A 243 16.39 -4.44 11.59
CA ILE A 243 16.51 -4.70 10.16
C ILE A 243 16.18 -3.44 9.35
N ILE A 244 15.05 -2.80 9.60
CA ILE A 244 14.63 -1.63 8.80
C ILE A 244 15.54 -0.41 9.01
N LEU A 245 16.31 -0.38 10.09
CA LEU A 245 17.30 0.66 10.38
C LEU A 245 18.65 0.42 9.69
N LYS A 246 18.83 -0.64 8.91
CA LYS A 246 20.02 -0.80 8.05
C LYS A 246 19.96 0.24 6.93
N ASP A 247 21.08 0.89 6.64
CA ASP A 247 21.12 2.05 5.71
C ASP A 247 20.51 1.76 4.33
N LYS A 248 20.69 0.53 3.81
CA LYS A 248 20.08 0.10 2.55
C LYS A 248 18.55 0.11 2.55
N TYR A 249 17.89 -0.09 3.71
CA TYR A 249 16.44 -0.23 3.81
C TYR A 249 15.72 1.03 4.28
N LYS A 250 16.43 1.97 4.92
CA LYS A 250 15.82 3.22 5.43
C LYS A 250 15.03 3.97 4.36
N ILE A 251 15.48 3.93 3.10
CA ILE A 251 14.80 4.58 1.97
C ILE A 251 13.37 4.07 1.73
N LEU A 252 13.03 2.87 2.22
CA LEU A 252 11.70 2.27 2.06
C LEU A 252 10.71 2.69 3.16
N PHE A 253 11.12 3.46 4.16
CA PHE A 253 10.29 3.79 5.32
C PHE A 253 10.18 5.29 5.54
N ASP A 254 9.00 5.73 5.97
CA ASP A 254 8.78 7.11 6.41
C ASP A 254 9.51 7.41 7.73
N ASP A 255 9.82 8.69 7.95
CA ASP A 255 10.53 9.17 9.15
C ASP A 255 9.83 8.73 10.44
N ASN A 256 8.51 8.68 10.45
CA ASN A 256 7.76 8.27 11.64
C ASN A 256 8.05 6.81 12.00
N THR A 257 7.99 5.90 11.03
CA THR A 257 8.31 4.49 11.23
C THR A 257 9.75 4.31 11.71
N ILE A 258 10.70 5.01 11.10
CA ILE A 258 12.12 4.95 11.47
C ILE A 258 12.33 5.45 12.91
N ASN A 259 11.69 6.57 13.27
CA ASN A 259 11.77 7.11 14.62
C ASN A 259 11.14 6.19 15.67
N GLU A 260 10.01 5.54 15.38
CA GLU A 260 9.41 4.57 16.29
C GLU A 260 10.28 3.32 16.48
N ALA A 261 10.92 2.82 15.41
CA ALA A 261 11.87 1.72 15.51
C ALA A 261 13.10 2.08 16.38
N LEU A 262 13.66 3.28 16.19
CA LEU A 262 14.76 3.78 17.01
C LEU A 262 14.38 3.88 18.48
N LYS A 263 13.24 4.53 18.79
CA LYS A 263 12.72 4.65 20.15
C LYS A 263 12.56 3.29 20.84
N ARG A 264 12.04 2.29 20.13
CA ARG A 264 11.90 0.93 20.65
C ARG A 264 13.23 0.29 20.96
N ILE A 265 14.21 0.36 20.06
CA ILE A 265 15.54 -0.20 20.31
C ILE A 265 16.22 0.49 21.49
N ASP A 266 16.18 1.83 21.54
CA ASP A 266 16.86 2.60 22.58
C ASP A 266 16.23 2.42 23.97
N LYS A 267 14.94 2.06 24.04
CA LYS A 267 14.28 1.70 25.30
C LYS A 267 14.85 0.43 25.96
N PHE A 268 15.49 -0.44 25.18
CA PHE A 268 15.95 -1.76 25.62
C PHE A 268 17.47 -1.99 25.46
N LYS A 269 18.22 -0.93 25.09
CA LYS A 269 19.68 -0.86 25.21
C LYS A 269 20.09 -0.59 26.66
#